data_AF-A0A354YZZ5-F1
#
_entry.id   AF-A0A354YZZ5-F1
#
_cell.length_a   1.000
_cell.length_b   1.000
_cell.length_c   1.000
_cell.angle_alpha   90.00
_cell.angle_beta   90.00
_cell.angle_gamma   90.00
#
_symmetry.space_group_name_H-M   'P 1'
#
loop_
_entity.id
_entity.type
_entity.pdbx_description
1 polymer ?
#
loop_
_entity_poly.entity_id
_entity_poly.type
_entity_poly.pdbx_seq_one_letter_code
_entity_poly.pdbx_strand_id
1 'polypeptide(L)'
;MATIAELLRARNHIAVWEQEHGREATTDDLMVILYNQNAEEAREKRESKKRKRNKPLIKRKDYLTKRDREFIIVMAACTQGLQNIIDEWQEHDQNPFLLRCLRTANTWIYKAMEWMTKDLLGREKMSLLRQAAYNEVGIIEYEVRRRGKA
;
A
#
# COMPACT_ATOMS: atom_id res chain seq x y z
N MET A 1 -10.65 -27.04 25.94
CA MET A 1 -9.88 -28.06 25.19
C MET A 1 -8.76 -27.35 24.45
N ALA A 2 -7.55 -27.91 24.48
CA ALA A 2 -6.44 -27.38 23.69
C ALA A 2 -6.75 -27.55 22.19
N THR A 3 -6.39 -26.55 21.40
CA THR A 3 -6.49 -26.62 19.94
C THR A 3 -5.38 -27.48 19.37
N ILE A 4 -5.59 -28.08 18.21
CA ILE A 4 -4.57 -28.89 17.51
C ILE A 4 -3.28 -28.08 17.29
N ALA A 5 -3.41 -26.77 16.99
CA ALA A 5 -2.28 -25.88 16.81
C ALA A 5 -1.48 -25.62 18.10
N GLU A 6 -2.12 -25.65 19.27
CA GLU A 6 -1.45 -25.56 20.57
C GLU A 6 -0.72 -26.86 20.90
N LEU A 7 -1.33 -28.01 20.60
CA LEU A 7 -0.69 -29.32 20.79
C LEU A 7 0.55 -29.50 19.91
N LEU A 8 0.48 -29.10 18.63
CA LEU A 8 1.62 -29.17 17.72
C LEU A 8 2.76 -28.24 18.14
N ARG A 9 2.44 -27.03 18.63
CA ARG A 9 3.46 -26.12 19.17
C ARG A 9 4.12 -26.67 20.42
N ALA A 10 3.34 -27.18 21.37
CA ALA A 10 3.88 -27.81 22.57
C ALA A 10 4.80 -28.98 22.23
N ARG A 11 4.42 -29.83 21.25
CA ARG A 11 5.28 -30.94 20.81
C ARG A 11 6.59 -30.45 20.21
N ASN A 12 6.58 -29.37 19.44
CA ASN A 12 7.80 -28.78 18.89
C ASN A 12 8.74 -28.27 19.98
N HIS A 13 8.24 -27.58 21.00
CA HIS A 13 9.07 -27.13 22.12
C HIS A 13 9.71 -28.29 22.89
N ILE A 14 8.94 -29.36 23.12
CA ILE A 14 9.46 -30.58 23.75
C ILE A 14 10.53 -31.21 22.86
N ALA A 15 10.28 -31.35 21.56
CA ALA A 15 11.23 -31.97 20.63
C ALA A 15 12.56 -31.20 20.52
N VAL A 16 12.52 -29.86 20.50
CA VAL A 16 13.72 -29.02 20.52
C VAL A 16 14.52 -29.26 21.79
N TRP A 17 13.84 -29.27 22.94
CA TRP A 17 14.50 -29.50 24.22
C TRP A 17 15.12 -30.90 24.30
N GLU A 18 14.41 -31.94 23.84
CA GLU A 18 14.89 -33.33 23.78
C GLU A 18 16.12 -33.46 22.88
N GLN A 19 16.15 -32.75 21.76
CA GLN A 19 17.29 -32.71 20.84
C GLN A 19 18.51 -32.03 21.47
N GLU A 20 18.32 -30.94 22.20
CA GLU A 20 19.41 -30.22 22.88
C GLU A 20 20.01 -31.02 24.03
N HIS A 21 19.20 -31.81 24.74
CA HIS A 21 19.62 -32.54 25.94
C HIS A 21 19.91 -34.03 25.68
N GLY A 22 19.65 -34.52 24.46
CA GLY A 22 19.95 -35.87 24.03
C GLY A 22 19.17 -36.97 24.78
N ARG A 23 18.05 -36.63 25.42
CA ARG A 23 17.20 -37.53 26.20
C ARG A 23 15.73 -37.12 26.13
N GLU A 24 14.84 -38.06 26.42
CA GLU A 24 13.41 -37.77 26.55
C GLU A 24 13.13 -36.83 27.73
N ALA A 25 12.15 -35.94 27.55
CA ALA A 25 11.75 -34.97 28.56
C ALA A 25 11.00 -35.66 29.71
N THR A 26 11.46 -35.42 30.95
CA THR A 26 10.75 -35.88 32.14
C THR A 26 9.69 -34.87 32.56
N THR A 27 8.81 -35.26 33.49
CA THR A 27 7.75 -34.39 34.01
C THR A 27 8.29 -33.05 34.54
N ASP A 28 9.45 -33.05 35.21
CA ASP A 28 10.06 -31.83 35.72
C ASP A 28 10.58 -30.94 34.58
N ASP A 29 11.13 -31.52 33.52
CA ASP A 29 11.59 -30.79 32.34
C ASP A 29 10.40 -30.15 31.60
N LEU A 30 9.25 -30.85 31.53
CA LEU A 30 8.01 -30.32 30.95
C LEU A 30 7.51 -29.07 31.69
N MET A 31 7.69 -29.01 33.02
CA MET A 31 7.32 -27.83 33.80
C MET A 31 8.20 -26.63 33.48
N VAL A 32 9.49 -26.85 33.24
CA VAL A 32 10.43 -25.80 32.81
C VAL A 32 10.09 -25.30 31.40
N ILE A 33 9.81 -26.22 30.48
CA ILE A 33 9.39 -25.88 29.11
C ILE A 33 8.12 -25.04 29.13
N LEU A 34 7.12 -25.45 29.92
CA LEU A 34 5.86 -24.72 30.08
C LEU A 34 6.06 -23.32 30.68
N TYR A 35 6.93 -23.19 31.68
CA TYR A 35 7.25 -21.89 32.27
C TYR A 35 7.86 -20.93 31.24
N ASN A 36 8.84 -21.41 30.46
CA ASN A 36 9.50 -20.63 29.42
C ASN A 36 8.52 -20.19 28.33
N GLN A 37 7.66 -21.11 27.87
CA GLN A 37 6.62 -20.81 26.88
C GLN A 37 5.68 -19.71 27.39
N ASN A 38 5.22 -19.80 28.65
CA ASN A 38 4.35 -18.79 29.24
C ASN A 38 5.04 -17.42 29.36
N ALA A 39 6.34 -17.41 29.67
CA ALA A 39 7.14 -16.19 29.74
C ALA A 39 7.30 -15.54 28.35
N GLU A 40 7.54 -16.33 27.30
CA GLU A 40 7.63 -15.86 25.91
C GLU A 40 6.29 -15.30 25.43
N GLU A 41 5.19 -16.02 25.64
CA GLU A 41 3.85 -15.52 25.30
C GLU A 41 3.53 -14.21 26.01
N ALA A 42 3.91 -14.08 27.28
CA ALA A 42 3.72 -12.84 28.03
C ALA A 42 4.56 -11.68 27.45
N ARG A 43 5.79 -11.95 26.99
CA ARG A 43 6.64 -10.97 26.30
C ARG A 43 6.04 -10.58 24.96
N GLU A 44 5.62 -11.52 24.13
CA GLU A 44 4.96 -11.26 22.85
C GLU A 44 3.65 -10.48 23.01
N LYS A 45 2.83 -10.80 24.02
CA LYS A 45 1.61 -10.06 24.36
C LYS A 45 1.92 -8.62 24.76
N ARG A 46 3.03 -8.38 25.46
CA ARG A 46 3.49 -7.02 25.83
C ARG A 46 4.03 -6.27 24.61
N GLU A 47 4.83 -6.92 23.77
CA GLU A 47 5.37 -6.31 22.55
C GLU A 47 4.29 -5.99 21.53
N SER A 48 3.34 -6.89 21.30
CA SER A 48 2.19 -6.66 20.42
C SER A 48 1.32 -5.49 20.91
N LYS A 49 1.12 -5.36 22.25
CA LYS A 49 0.46 -4.19 22.84
C LYS A 49 1.26 -2.90 22.60
N LYS A 50 2.60 -2.93 22.72
CA LYS A 50 3.47 -1.78 22.37
C LYS A 50 3.37 -1.44 20.87
N ARG A 51 3.42 -2.43 19.98
CA ARG A 51 3.26 -2.24 18.52
C ARG A 51 1.88 -1.65 18.18
N LYS A 52 0.81 -2.07 18.85
CA LYS A 52 -0.54 -1.49 18.67
C LYS A 52 -0.62 -0.05 19.18
N ARG A 53 0.03 0.28 20.30
CA ARG A 53 0.14 1.65 20.83
C ARG A 53 0.95 2.58 19.92
N ASN A 54 2.00 2.05 19.27
CA ASN A 54 2.91 2.81 18.42
C ASN A 54 2.51 2.81 16.93
N LYS A 55 1.41 2.13 16.54
CA LYS A 55 0.83 2.36 15.22
C LYS A 55 0.37 3.81 15.20
N PRO A 56 0.92 4.68 14.31
CA PRO A 56 0.41 6.02 14.20
C PRO A 56 -1.09 5.89 13.94
N LEU A 57 -1.92 6.48 14.81
CA LEU A 57 -3.28 6.79 14.41
C LEU A 57 -3.12 7.57 13.12
N ILE A 58 -3.63 7.04 12.01
CA ILE A 58 -3.76 7.78 10.77
C ILE A 58 -4.66 8.95 11.15
N LYS A 59 -4.06 10.08 11.51
CA LYS A 59 -4.78 11.31 11.80
C LYS A 59 -5.51 11.60 10.50
N ARG A 60 -6.85 11.50 10.54
CA ARG A 60 -7.68 11.90 9.41
C ARG A 60 -7.25 13.31 9.06
N LYS A 61 -6.69 13.48 7.87
CA LYS A 61 -6.28 14.79 7.41
C LYS A 61 -7.57 15.54 7.11
N ASP A 62 -7.95 16.46 8.01
CA ASP A 62 -9.10 17.33 7.78
C ASP A 62 -8.88 18.28 6.59
N TYR A 63 -7.61 18.47 6.19
CA TYR A 63 -7.20 19.30 5.06
C TYR A 63 -5.92 18.77 4.38
N LEU A 64 -5.79 19.03 3.08
CA LEU A 64 -4.54 18.83 2.32
C LEU A 64 -3.55 19.99 2.53
N THR A 65 -2.25 19.68 2.52
CA THR A 65 -1.21 20.72 2.44
C THR A 65 -1.24 21.39 1.06
N LYS A 66 -0.76 22.65 0.94
CA LYS A 66 -0.67 23.36 -0.35
C LYS A 66 0.02 22.52 -1.44
N ARG A 67 1.12 21.86 -1.08
CA ARG A 67 1.89 20.99 -1.98
C ARG A 67 1.08 19.77 -2.42
N ASP A 68 0.39 19.11 -1.49
CA ASP A 68 -0.43 17.94 -1.84
C ASP A 68 -1.59 18.34 -2.76
N ARG A 69 -2.16 19.54 -2.58
CA ARG A 69 -3.18 20.10 -3.49
C ARG A 69 -2.63 20.30 -4.90
N GLU A 70 -1.46 20.91 -5.03
CA GLU A 70 -0.78 21.11 -6.32
C GLU A 70 -0.51 19.77 -7.01
N PHE A 71 -0.05 18.75 -6.27
CA PHE A 71 0.18 17.42 -6.84
C PHE A 71 -1.11 16.76 -7.33
N ILE A 72 -2.21 16.84 -6.58
CA ILE A 72 -3.50 16.30 -7.00
C ILE A 72 -3.99 16.99 -8.28
N ILE A 73 -3.82 18.30 -8.38
CA ILE A 73 -4.16 19.06 -9.59
C ILE A 73 -3.37 18.54 -10.79
N VAL A 74 -2.04 18.40 -10.65
CA VAL A 74 -1.19 17.87 -11.73
C VAL A 74 -1.60 16.45 -12.12
N MET A 75 -1.84 15.58 -11.14
CA MET A 75 -2.28 14.20 -11.40
C MET A 75 -3.62 14.15 -12.13
N ALA A 76 -4.59 14.96 -11.72
CA ALA A 76 -5.90 15.04 -12.39
C ALA A 76 -5.75 15.52 -13.85
N ALA A 77 -4.89 16.49 -14.06
CA ALA A 77 -4.64 17.04 -15.37
C ALA A 77 -3.87 16.04 -16.28
N CYS A 78 -2.93 15.25 -15.71
CA CYS A 78 -2.31 14.11 -16.38
C CYS A 78 -3.32 13.01 -16.75
N THR A 79 -4.27 12.69 -15.86
CA THR A 79 -5.30 11.67 -16.15
C THR A 79 -6.19 12.09 -17.31
N GLN A 80 -6.53 13.38 -17.41
CA GLN A 80 -7.28 13.92 -18.53
C GLN A 80 -6.49 13.82 -19.84
N GLY A 81 -5.24 14.25 -19.86
CA GLY A 81 -4.39 14.16 -21.04
C GLY A 81 -4.18 12.71 -21.51
N LEU A 82 -3.94 11.78 -20.58
CA LEU A 82 -3.86 10.35 -20.89
C LEU A 82 -5.17 9.80 -21.45
N GLN A 83 -6.31 10.23 -20.92
CA GLN A 83 -7.62 9.79 -21.41
C GLN A 83 -7.84 10.24 -22.85
N ASN A 84 -7.54 11.51 -23.17
CA ASN A 84 -7.65 12.02 -24.54
C ASN A 84 -6.77 11.22 -25.52
N ILE A 85 -5.52 10.91 -25.14
CA ILE A 85 -4.62 10.08 -25.98
C ILE A 85 -5.20 8.68 -26.17
N ILE A 86 -5.75 8.07 -25.11
CA ILE A 86 -6.36 6.73 -25.18
C ILE A 86 -7.54 6.73 -26.15
N ASP A 87 -8.40 7.76 -26.06
CA ASP A 87 -9.60 7.87 -26.88
C ASP A 87 -9.24 8.08 -28.36
N GLU A 88 -8.34 9.03 -28.67
CA GLU A 88 -7.84 9.26 -30.04
C GLU A 88 -7.17 7.99 -30.63
N TRP A 89 -6.33 7.31 -29.84
CA TRP A 89 -5.62 6.13 -30.33
C TRP A 89 -6.53 4.92 -30.53
N GLN A 90 -7.61 4.84 -29.75
CA GLN A 90 -8.62 3.80 -29.91
C GLN A 90 -9.44 4.02 -31.19
N GLU A 91 -9.69 5.27 -31.60
CA GLU A 91 -10.33 5.61 -32.87
C GLU A 91 -9.46 5.30 -34.09
N HIS A 92 -8.14 5.35 -33.95
CA HIS A 92 -7.16 5.10 -35.01
C HIS A 92 -6.59 3.67 -35.05
N ASP A 93 -7.23 2.72 -34.37
CA ASP A 93 -6.88 1.28 -34.34
C ASP A 93 -5.40 1.00 -34.00
N GLN A 94 -4.88 1.74 -33.01
CA GLN A 94 -3.50 1.60 -32.53
C GLN A 94 -3.25 0.27 -31.80
N ASN A 95 -1.97 -0.04 -31.58
CA ASN A 95 -1.55 -1.29 -30.95
C ASN A 95 -2.28 -1.55 -29.60
N PRO A 96 -3.06 -2.64 -29.47
CA PRO A 96 -3.85 -2.94 -28.27
C PRO A 96 -3.02 -3.06 -26.99
N PHE A 97 -1.74 -3.45 -27.10
CA PHE A 97 -0.83 -3.52 -25.95
C PHE A 97 -0.54 -2.12 -25.38
N LEU A 98 -0.28 -1.14 -26.24
CA LEU A 98 0.00 0.23 -25.81
C LEU A 98 -1.22 0.85 -25.14
N LEU A 99 -2.42 0.67 -25.71
CA LEU A 99 -3.68 1.09 -25.09
C LEU A 99 -3.88 0.47 -23.70
N ARG A 100 -3.54 -0.81 -23.53
CA ARG A 100 -3.59 -1.48 -22.22
C ARG A 100 -2.61 -0.86 -21.22
N CYS A 101 -1.39 -0.56 -21.64
CA CYS A 101 -0.38 0.10 -20.79
C CYS A 101 -0.86 1.48 -20.34
N LEU A 102 -1.37 2.31 -21.27
CA LEU A 102 -1.88 3.64 -20.97
C LEU A 102 -3.07 3.60 -20.01
N ARG A 103 -4.05 2.70 -20.24
CA ARG A 103 -5.18 2.51 -19.32
C ARG A 103 -4.75 2.07 -17.92
N THR A 104 -3.74 1.19 -17.85
CA THR A 104 -3.18 0.73 -16.57
C THR A 104 -2.52 1.88 -15.83
N ALA A 105 -1.70 2.68 -16.52
CA ALA A 105 -1.08 3.88 -15.95
C ALA A 105 -2.13 4.87 -15.44
N ASN A 106 -3.16 5.16 -16.24
CA ASN A 106 -4.24 6.07 -15.88
C ASN A 106 -4.97 5.59 -14.60
N THR A 107 -5.24 4.29 -14.51
CA THR A 107 -5.85 3.66 -13.32
C THR A 107 -5.01 3.84 -12.06
N TRP A 108 -3.68 3.71 -12.15
CA TRP A 108 -2.80 3.89 -11.00
C TRP A 108 -2.74 5.33 -10.52
N ILE A 109 -2.81 6.31 -11.43
CA ILE A 109 -2.89 7.72 -11.06
C ILE A 109 -4.21 8.01 -10.34
N TYR A 110 -5.34 7.48 -10.82
CA TYR A 110 -6.62 7.58 -10.12
C TYR A 110 -6.55 6.99 -8.70
N LYS A 111 -5.96 5.80 -8.54
CA LYS A 111 -5.79 5.18 -7.21
C LYS A 111 -4.91 6.02 -6.28
N ALA A 112 -3.85 6.63 -6.80
CA ALA A 112 -2.99 7.51 -6.01
C ALA A 112 -3.77 8.74 -5.51
N MET A 113 -4.54 9.38 -6.39
CA MET A 113 -5.42 10.50 -6.01
C MET A 113 -6.51 10.08 -5.01
N GLU A 114 -7.12 8.92 -5.18
CA GLU A 114 -8.11 8.36 -4.25
C GLU A 114 -7.50 8.15 -2.86
N TRP A 115 -6.29 7.59 -2.78
CA TRP A 115 -5.57 7.42 -1.52
C TRP A 115 -5.22 8.74 -0.85
N MET A 116 -4.78 9.73 -1.63
CA MET A 116 -4.46 11.06 -1.10
C MET A 116 -5.70 11.83 -0.62
N THR A 117 -6.87 11.51 -1.17
CA THR A 117 -8.13 12.20 -0.86
C THR A 117 -9.08 11.40 0.03
N LYS A 118 -8.74 10.14 0.37
CA LYS A 118 -9.59 9.20 1.13
C LYS A 118 -10.24 9.82 2.36
N ASP A 119 -9.47 10.52 3.19
CA ASP A 119 -9.91 11.04 4.48
C ASP A 119 -10.48 12.48 4.39
N LEU A 120 -10.53 13.07 3.20
CA LEU A 120 -11.05 14.43 3.00
C LEU A 120 -12.57 14.48 3.00
N LEU A 121 -13.11 15.57 3.54
CA LEU A 121 -14.51 15.92 3.44
C LEU A 121 -14.92 16.16 1.98
N GLY A 122 -16.15 15.78 1.61
CA GLY A 122 -16.64 15.88 0.23
C GLY A 122 -16.59 17.30 -0.36
N ARG A 123 -16.73 18.34 0.48
CA ARG A 123 -16.58 19.75 0.04
C ARG A 123 -15.17 20.07 -0.45
N GLU A 124 -14.13 19.55 0.20
CA GLU A 124 -12.75 19.79 -0.22
C GLU A 124 -12.42 19.04 -1.52
N LYS A 125 -12.94 17.82 -1.69
CA LYS A 125 -12.82 17.05 -2.95
C LYS A 125 -13.39 17.83 -4.13
N MET A 126 -14.58 18.41 -3.96
CA MET A 126 -15.22 19.21 -5.02
C MET A 126 -14.45 20.49 -5.35
N SER A 127 -13.83 21.12 -4.35
CA SER A 127 -12.96 22.30 -4.57
C SER A 127 -11.73 21.94 -5.40
N LEU A 128 -11.10 20.80 -5.11
CA LEU A 128 -9.93 20.30 -5.85
C LEU A 128 -10.28 19.95 -7.30
N LEU A 129 -11.41 19.28 -7.53
CA LEU A 129 -11.86 18.93 -8.88
C LEU A 129 -12.13 20.18 -9.72
N ARG A 130 -12.75 21.22 -9.14
CA ARG A 130 -12.93 22.50 -9.82
C ARG A 130 -11.59 23.14 -10.16
N GLN A 131 -10.66 23.21 -9.21
CA GLN A 131 -9.32 23.78 -9.47
C GLN A 131 -8.52 23.00 -10.51
N ALA A 132 -8.62 21.67 -10.50
CA ALA A 132 -8.01 20.83 -11.52
C ALA A 132 -8.62 21.07 -12.90
N ALA A 133 -9.94 21.21 -12.99
CA ALA A 133 -10.63 21.48 -14.26
C ALA A 133 -10.27 22.85 -14.87
N TYR A 134 -9.87 23.84 -14.05
CA TYR A 134 -9.40 25.14 -14.54
C TYR A 134 -7.92 25.17 -14.94
N ASN A 135 -7.14 24.16 -14.54
CA ASN A 135 -5.74 24.04 -14.91
C ASN A 135 -5.64 23.08 -16.10
N GLU A 136 -5.88 23.59 -17.31
CA GLU A 136 -5.51 22.89 -18.53
C GLU A 136 -3.99 22.64 -18.49
N VAL A 137 -3.56 21.38 -18.56
CA VAL A 137 -2.14 21.09 -18.87
C VAL A 137 -1.95 21.56 -20.30
N GLY A 138 -1.29 22.70 -20.48
CA GLY A 138 -0.73 23.06 -21.77
C GLY A 138 0.15 21.91 -22.24
N ILE A 139 -0.27 21.22 -23.29
CA ILE A 139 0.55 20.22 -23.97
C ILE A 139 1.79 20.99 -24.44
N ILE A 140 2.97 20.65 -23.92
CA ILE A 140 4.21 21.17 -24.48
C ILE A 140 4.32 20.56 -25.88
N GLU A 141 3.96 21.35 -26.89
CA GLU A 141 4.17 20.99 -28.29
C GLU A 141 5.68 20.86 -28.52
N TYR A 142 6.19 19.63 -28.49
CA TYR A 142 7.54 19.35 -28.96
C TYR A 142 7.54 19.42 -30.48
N GLU A 143 7.93 20.57 -31.05
CA GLU A 143 8.34 20.63 -32.44
C GLU A 143 9.55 19.71 -32.64
N VAL A 144 9.31 18.53 -33.22
CA VAL A 144 10.39 17.66 -33.67
C VAL A 144 11.06 18.34 -34.87
N ARG A 145 12.11 19.14 -34.61
CA ARG A 145 13.03 19.59 -35.66
C ARG A 145 13.64 18.35 -36.31
N ARG A 146 13.05 17.90 -37.43
CA ARG A 146 13.70 16.96 -38.34
C ARG A 146 15.02 17.59 -38.77
N ARG A 147 16.14 17.12 -38.22
CA ARG A 147 17.46 17.41 -38.80
C ARG A 147 17.42 16.88 -40.23
N GLY A 148 17.53 17.81 -41.18
CA GLY A 148 17.61 17.51 -42.59
C GLY A 148 18.74 16.52 -42.87
N LYS A 149 18.47 15.66 -43.86
CA LYS A 149 19.43 14.78 -44.51
C LYS A 149 20.75 15.53 -44.79
N ALA A 150 21.86 14.93 -44.40
CA ALA A 150 23.16 15.11 -45.04
C ALA A 150 23.48 13.79 -45.74
#